data_AF-A0A1M3HI43-F1
#
_entry.id   AF-A0A1M3HI43-F1
#
_cell.length_a   1.000
_cell.length_b   1.000
_cell.length_c   1.000
_cell.angle_alpha   90.00
_cell.angle_beta   90.00
_cell.angle_gamma   90.00
#
_symmetry.space_group_name_H-M   'P 1'
#
loop_
_entity.id
_entity.type
_entity.pdbx_description
1 polymer ?
#
loop_
_entity_poly.entity_id
_entity_poly.type
_entity_poly.pdbx_seq_one_letter_code
_entity_poly.pdbx_strand_id
1 'polypeptide(L)'
;MRHPICWFLLAFFAQISCRSSQKPSPDVPAPSHDAQNIKKYSVDSSLFTKKDSIVISFADRDTLTYSREEFNHIIVHFPMLYREFPSHPDEAYAAALEYPDTAYSFGSEVGQDNFYMLYAYFLSQKNKGPMLAGARDTLIRIFEAINHIYGQLNHGGTYFGHQYSRLIGNAEYEIYILSEEPGWFKKDYPIVAQKAKFIDLIRQQITDEVSVDNYLLGPGEKQKARQEMQKDLDKMNALITNYFYLTKARSFLYENYDVQ
;
A
#
# COMPACT_ATOMS: atom_id res chain seq x y z
N MET A 1 -20.90 70.18 30.02
CA MET A 1 -20.01 69.37 29.15
C MET A 1 -20.56 67.94 29.12
N ARG A 2 -20.40 67.18 28.03
CA ARG A 2 -21.07 65.87 27.80
C ARG A 2 -20.07 64.75 27.46
N HIS A 3 -20.51 63.50 27.69
CA HIS A 3 -19.98 62.19 27.22
C HIS A 3 -18.68 61.68 27.86
N PRO A 4 -18.38 60.35 27.79
CA PRO A 4 -19.27 59.17 27.58
C PRO A 4 -19.76 58.59 28.94
N ILE A 5 -20.64 57.59 29.10
CA ILE A 5 -21.51 56.74 28.24
C ILE A 5 -20.82 55.69 27.34
N CYS A 6 -20.86 54.40 27.76
CA CYS A 6 -20.59 53.22 26.93
C CYS A 6 -21.67 52.16 27.18
N TRP A 7 -22.35 51.67 26.14
CA TRP A 7 -23.45 50.70 26.25
C TRP A 7 -22.93 49.26 26.03
N PHE A 8 -23.27 48.35 26.93
CA PHE A 8 -23.24 46.91 26.64
C PHE A 8 -24.55 46.51 25.96
N LEU A 9 -24.48 46.12 24.69
CA LEU A 9 -25.58 45.47 23.96
C LEU A 9 -25.42 43.95 24.09
N LEU A 10 -26.28 43.32 24.91
CA LEU A 10 -26.45 41.86 24.87
C LEU A 10 -27.26 41.50 23.61
N ALA A 11 -26.63 40.82 22.66
CA ALA A 11 -27.33 40.24 21.52
C ALA A 11 -27.94 38.88 21.90
N PHE A 12 -29.27 38.83 22.02
CA PHE A 12 -30.01 37.57 22.15
C PHE A 12 -30.00 36.82 20.80
N PHE A 13 -29.26 35.72 20.70
CA PHE A 13 -29.40 34.79 19.59
C PHE A 13 -30.64 33.91 19.79
N ALA A 14 -31.78 34.37 19.27
CA ALA A 14 -32.96 33.53 19.12
C ALA A 14 -32.71 32.51 17.99
N GLN A 15 -32.73 31.21 18.31
CA GLN A 15 -32.64 30.17 17.28
C GLN A 15 -33.95 30.07 16.50
N ILE A 16 -33.96 30.64 15.30
CA ILE A 16 -35.03 30.42 14.32
C ILE A 16 -34.85 29.02 13.73
N SER A 17 -35.62 28.06 14.25
CA SER A 17 -35.68 26.71 13.69
C SER A 17 -36.40 26.74 12.34
N CYS A 18 -35.63 26.81 11.26
CA CYS A 18 -36.16 26.75 9.91
C CYS A 18 -36.47 25.28 9.53
N ARG A 19 -37.65 24.79 9.92
CA ARG A 19 -38.23 23.58 9.32
C ARG A 19 -38.54 23.85 7.85
N SER A 20 -37.62 23.51 6.95
CA SER A 20 -37.92 23.40 5.52
C SER A 20 -38.69 22.11 5.27
N SER A 21 -40.01 22.21 5.11
CA SER A 21 -40.86 21.10 4.68
C SER A 21 -40.48 20.68 3.26
N GLN A 22 -39.62 19.66 3.10
CA GLN A 22 -39.40 19.03 1.81
C GLN A 22 -40.71 18.36 1.36
N LYS A 23 -41.22 18.76 0.19
CA LYS A 23 -42.29 18.02 -0.48
C LYS A 23 -41.72 16.68 -0.96
N PRO A 24 -42.49 15.59 -0.94
CA PRO A 24 -42.07 14.34 -1.58
C PRO A 24 -41.84 14.59 -3.07
N SER A 25 -40.69 14.15 -3.58
CA SER A 25 -40.42 14.09 -5.01
C SER A 25 -41.37 13.08 -5.67
N PRO A 26 -41.83 13.31 -6.92
CA PRO A 26 -42.47 12.24 -7.68
C PRO A 26 -41.52 11.05 -7.84
N ASP A 27 -42.10 9.85 -7.90
CA ASP A 27 -41.38 8.58 -7.97
C ASP A 27 -40.39 8.55 -9.14
N VAL A 28 -39.10 8.57 -8.82
CA VAL A 28 -38.05 8.20 -9.77
C VAL A 28 -38.07 6.67 -9.84
N PRO A 29 -38.23 6.05 -11.04
CA PRO A 29 -38.14 4.60 -11.16
C PRO A 29 -36.82 4.10 -10.58
N ALA A 30 -36.88 3.03 -9.79
CA ALA A 30 -35.67 2.36 -9.31
C ALA A 30 -34.76 2.05 -10.50
N PRO A 31 -33.43 2.28 -10.40
CA PRO A 31 -32.53 1.97 -11.50
C PRO A 31 -32.65 0.48 -11.83
N SER A 32 -32.96 0.18 -13.09
CA SER A 32 -32.97 -1.18 -13.61
C SER A 32 -31.61 -1.83 -13.35
N HIS A 33 -31.62 -3.12 -13.01
CA HIS A 33 -30.44 -3.97 -13.14
C HIS A 33 -30.14 -4.20 -14.63
N ASP A 34 -29.81 -3.13 -15.34
CA ASP A 34 -29.17 -3.22 -16.64
C ASP A 34 -27.77 -3.77 -16.38
N ALA A 35 -27.57 -5.04 -16.76
CA ALA A 35 -26.31 -5.73 -16.70
C ALA A 35 -25.25 -4.85 -17.38
N GLN A 36 -24.39 -4.23 -16.58
CA GLN A 36 -23.46 -3.25 -17.09
C GLN A 36 -22.57 -3.91 -18.14
N ASN A 37 -22.65 -3.34 -19.33
CA ASN A 37 -21.99 -3.75 -20.55
C ASN A 37 -20.48 -3.86 -20.30
N ILE A 38 -20.02 -5.06 -19.91
CA ILE A 38 -18.60 -5.37 -19.78
C ILE A 38 -18.01 -5.12 -21.17
N LYS A 39 -17.30 -4.00 -21.32
CA LYS A 39 -16.49 -3.74 -22.50
C LYS A 39 -15.58 -4.95 -22.65
N LYS A 40 -15.88 -5.78 -23.66
CA LYS A 40 -15.17 -7.02 -23.90
C LYS A 40 -13.79 -6.68 -24.45
N TYR A 41 -12.88 -6.31 -23.54
CA TYR A 41 -11.49 -6.05 -23.85
C TYR A 41 -10.97 -7.27 -24.61
N SER A 42 -10.44 -7.05 -25.82
CA SER A 42 -9.80 -8.11 -26.59
C SER A 42 -8.48 -8.44 -25.90
N VAL A 43 -8.51 -9.43 -25.00
CA VAL A 43 -7.33 -9.87 -24.26
C VAL A 43 -6.29 -10.41 -25.24
N ASP A 44 -5.04 -9.98 -25.08
CA ASP A 44 -3.96 -10.48 -25.93
C ASP A 44 -3.72 -11.97 -25.68
N SER A 45 -3.91 -12.76 -26.73
CA SER A 45 -3.61 -14.20 -26.77
C SER A 45 -2.19 -14.57 -26.33
N SER A 46 -1.23 -13.63 -26.39
CA SER A 46 0.16 -13.85 -25.95
C SER A 46 0.30 -14.07 -24.44
N LEU A 47 -0.66 -13.57 -23.65
CA LEU A 47 -0.70 -13.69 -22.19
C LEU A 47 -1.16 -15.08 -21.72
N PHE A 48 -1.80 -15.86 -22.59
CA PHE A 48 -2.34 -17.17 -22.25
C PHE A 48 -1.21 -18.20 -22.13
N THR A 49 -1.18 -18.95 -21.03
CA THR A 49 -0.25 -20.06 -20.88
C THR A 49 -0.68 -21.26 -21.71
N LYS A 50 0.31 -21.90 -22.33
CA LYS A 50 0.19 -23.21 -23.01
C LYS A 50 0.69 -24.37 -22.16
N LYS A 51 1.43 -24.08 -21.07
CA LYS A 51 1.87 -25.09 -20.09
C LYS A 51 0.66 -25.61 -19.32
N ASP A 52 0.73 -26.84 -18.81
CA ASP A 52 -0.34 -27.40 -17.96
C ASP A 52 -0.44 -26.70 -16.60
N SER A 53 0.64 -26.08 -16.14
CA SER A 53 0.65 -25.22 -14.96
C SER A 53 1.62 -24.04 -15.08
N ILE A 54 1.35 -23.01 -14.27
CA ILE A 54 2.22 -21.87 -13.99
C ILE A 54 2.58 -21.94 -12.50
N VAL A 55 3.86 -21.80 -12.20
CA VAL A 55 4.40 -21.69 -10.85
C VAL A 55 5.07 -20.32 -10.73
N ILE A 56 4.61 -19.51 -9.78
CA ILE A 56 5.13 -18.17 -9.48
C ILE A 56 5.73 -18.24 -8.09
N SER A 57 7.04 -18.06 -8.00
CA SER A 57 7.77 -18.04 -6.74
C SER A 57 8.57 -16.74 -6.60
N PHE A 58 8.61 -16.22 -5.38
CA PHE A 58 9.51 -15.15 -4.95
C PHE A 58 10.41 -15.74 -3.87
N ALA A 59 11.72 -15.46 -3.93
CA ALA A 59 12.78 -16.28 -3.32
C ALA A 59 12.45 -16.96 -1.98
N ASP A 60 12.19 -16.17 -0.93
CA ASP A 60 11.96 -16.63 0.45
C ASP A 60 10.48 -16.52 0.85
N ARG A 61 9.55 -16.76 -0.09
CA ARG A 61 8.12 -16.46 0.03
C ARG A 61 7.26 -17.62 -0.50
N ASP A 62 5.95 -17.49 -0.27
CA ASP A 62 4.97 -18.44 -0.78
C ASP A 62 5.05 -18.57 -2.31
N THR A 63 4.60 -19.73 -2.80
CA THR A 63 4.60 -20.07 -4.22
C THR A 63 3.16 -20.24 -4.70
N LEU A 64 2.74 -19.38 -5.62
CA LEU A 64 1.45 -19.53 -6.27
C LEU A 64 1.57 -20.57 -7.39
N THR A 65 0.63 -21.52 -7.41
CA THR A 65 0.53 -22.51 -8.48
C THR A 65 -0.87 -22.45 -9.07
N TYR A 66 -0.95 -22.33 -10.39
CA TYR A 66 -2.19 -22.32 -11.16
C TYR A 66 -2.11 -23.37 -12.26
N SER A 67 -3.21 -24.10 -12.49
CA SER A 67 -3.41 -24.85 -13.73
C SER A 67 -3.48 -23.91 -14.94
N ARG A 68 -3.39 -24.48 -16.15
CA ARG A 68 -3.60 -23.75 -17.40
C ARG A 68 -4.94 -23.03 -17.41
N GLU A 69 -5.99 -23.75 -17.04
CA GLU A 69 -7.37 -23.31 -17.07
C GLU A 69 -7.59 -22.15 -16.09
N GLU A 70 -7.08 -22.28 -14.86
CA GLU A 70 -7.06 -21.22 -13.83
C GLU A 70 -6.35 -19.96 -14.30
N PHE A 71 -5.11 -20.09 -14.76
CA PHE A 71 -4.30 -18.94 -15.15
C PHE A 71 -4.93 -18.20 -16.34
N ASN A 72 -5.41 -18.95 -17.34
CA ASN A 72 -6.05 -18.37 -18.52
C ASN A 72 -7.42 -17.75 -18.20
N HIS A 73 -8.15 -18.30 -17.23
CA HIS A 73 -9.38 -17.68 -16.71
C HIS A 73 -9.08 -16.37 -16.00
N ILE A 74 -8.05 -16.34 -15.13
CA ILE A 74 -7.61 -15.10 -14.46
C ILE A 74 -7.19 -14.04 -15.48
N ILE A 75 -6.46 -14.43 -16.54
CA ILE A 75 -6.12 -13.54 -17.66
C ILE A 75 -7.36 -12.90 -18.31
N VAL A 76 -8.44 -13.66 -18.50
CA VAL A 76 -9.68 -13.13 -19.09
C VAL A 76 -10.43 -12.18 -18.15
N HIS A 77 -10.51 -12.52 -16.87
CA HIS A 77 -11.38 -11.83 -15.90
C HIS A 77 -10.71 -10.67 -15.15
N PHE A 78 -9.37 -10.66 -15.06
CA PHE A 78 -8.62 -9.67 -14.28
C PHE A 78 -7.64 -8.85 -15.13
N PRO A 79 -8.14 -8.03 -16.10
CA PRO A 79 -7.29 -7.26 -17.00
C PRO A 79 -6.48 -6.16 -16.31
N MET A 80 -6.83 -5.78 -15.07
CA MET A 80 -6.03 -4.85 -14.26
C MET A 80 -4.61 -5.35 -14.01
N LEU A 81 -4.40 -6.67 -14.01
CA LEU A 81 -3.09 -7.29 -13.74
C LEU A 81 -2.01 -6.96 -14.77
N TYR A 82 -2.39 -6.67 -16.02
CA TYR A 82 -1.45 -6.52 -17.14
C TYR A 82 -1.68 -5.29 -18.03
N ARG A 83 -2.57 -4.35 -17.63
CA ARG A 83 -2.83 -3.07 -18.31
C ARG A 83 -1.55 -2.40 -18.78
N GLU A 84 -1.53 -1.89 -20.00
CA GLU A 84 -0.39 -1.18 -20.62
C GLU A 84 0.29 -0.25 -19.61
N PHE A 85 -0.49 0.68 -19.05
CA PHE A 85 -0.16 1.51 -17.89
C PHE A 85 -0.81 0.88 -16.63
N PRO A 86 -0.02 0.28 -15.73
CA PRO A 86 -0.50 -0.25 -14.45
C PRO A 86 -0.84 0.88 -13.46
N SER A 87 -1.82 0.62 -12.59
CA SER A 87 -2.24 1.51 -11.50
C SER A 87 -1.46 1.22 -10.21
N HIS A 88 -1.65 1.99 -9.13
CA HIS A 88 -1.11 1.58 -7.82
C HIS A 88 -1.69 0.21 -7.42
N PRO A 89 -0.96 -0.70 -6.74
CA PRO A 89 -1.47 -2.04 -6.42
C PRO A 89 -2.79 -2.03 -5.66
N ASP A 90 -2.99 -1.08 -4.74
CA ASP A 90 -4.25 -0.92 -3.99
C ASP A 90 -5.42 -0.51 -4.90
N GLU A 91 -5.19 0.36 -5.89
CA GLU A 91 -6.19 0.75 -6.90
C GLU A 91 -6.51 -0.43 -7.84
N ALA A 92 -5.48 -1.18 -8.23
CA ALA A 92 -5.64 -2.38 -9.04
C ALA A 92 -6.41 -3.47 -8.29
N TYR A 93 -6.15 -3.65 -7.00
CA TYR A 93 -6.87 -4.59 -6.13
C TYR A 93 -8.32 -4.14 -5.89
N ALA A 94 -8.55 -2.87 -5.58
CA ALA A 94 -9.90 -2.32 -5.45
C ALA A 94 -10.71 -2.54 -6.74
N ALA A 95 -10.11 -2.27 -7.90
CA ALA A 95 -10.71 -2.56 -9.20
C ALA A 95 -10.93 -4.07 -9.42
N ALA A 96 -10.15 -4.98 -8.85
CA ALA A 96 -10.38 -6.42 -8.94
C ALA A 96 -11.60 -6.88 -8.12
N LEU A 97 -11.92 -6.20 -7.02
CA LEU A 97 -13.12 -6.47 -6.21
C LEU A 97 -14.43 -6.07 -6.94
N GLU A 98 -14.37 -5.13 -7.88
CA GLU A 98 -15.51 -4.74 -8.74
C GLU A 98 -15.86 -5.80 -9.81
N TYR A 99 -15.00 -6.79 -10.02
CA TYR A 99 -15.23 -7.92 -10.93
C TYR A 99 -15.35 -9.22 -10.12
N PRO A 100 -16.45 -9.39 -9.33
CA PRO A 100 -16.68 -10.61 -8.57
C PRO A 100 -17.01 -11.77 -9.53
N ASP A 101 -15.98 -12.45 -10.01
CA ASP A 101 -16.11 -13.76 -10.61
C ASP A 101 -16.42 -14.81 -9.54
N THR A 102 -17.33 -15.73 -9.86
CA THR A 102 -17.78 -16.78 -8.95
C THR A 102 -16.85 -18.00 -8.95
N ALA A 103 -15.97 -18.12 -9.95
CA ALA A 103 -14.96 -19.16 -9.99
C ALA A 103 -13.67 -18.74 -9.24
N TYR A 104 -13.20 -17.49 -9.44
CA TYR A 104 -11.99 -16.96 -8.81
C TYR A 104 -12.23 -15.58 -8.23
N SER A 105 -11.99 -15.43 -6.93
CA SER A 105 -12.12 -14.15 -6.22
C SER A 105 -10.90 -13.90 -5.33
N PHE A 106 -10.49 -12.63 -5.29
CA PHE A 106 -9.40 -12.15 -4.44
C PHE A 106 -9.91 -11.49 -3.14
N GLY A 107 -11.20 -11.56 -2.84
CA GLY A 107 -11.83 -10.82 -1.71
C GLY A 107 -11.58 -11.35 -0.29
N SER A 108 -10.72 -12.35 -0.09
CA SER A 108 -10.27 -12.81 1.23
C SER A 108 -8.86 -12.28 1.54
N GLU A 109 -8.38 -12.34 2.78
CA GLU A 109 -7.01 -11.88 3.11
C GLU A 109 -5.93 -12.59 2.26
N VAL A 110 -6.03 -13.92 2.13
CA VAL A 110 -5.16 -14.72 1.26
C VAL A 110 -5.42 -14.45 -0.23
N GLY A 111 -6.66 -14.13 -0.60
CA GLY A 111 -7.00 -13.68 -1.95
C GLY A 111 -6.28 -12.37 -2.32
N GLN A 112 -6.25 -11.40 -1.41
CA GLN A 112 -5.52 -10.16 -1.57
C GLN A 112 -4.02 -10.43 -1.71
N ASP A 113 -3.45 -11.28 -0.85
CA ASP A 113 -2.02 -11.64 -0.91
C ASP A 113 -1.65 -12.24 -2.28
N ASN A 114 -2.47 -13.19 -2.75
CA ASN A 114 -2.33 -13.81 -4.07
C ASN A 114 -2.44 -12.78 -5.20
N PHE A 115 -3.35 -11.80 -5.08
CA PHE A 115 -3.49 -10.73 -6.07
C PHE A 115 -2.22 -9.89 -6.19
N TYR A 116 -1.63 -9.43 -5.07
CA TYR A 116 -0.44 -8.56 -5.12
C TYR A 116 0.80 -9.33 -5.62
N MET A 117 0.93 -10.61 -5.25
CA MET A 117 1.96 -11.50 -5.78
C MET A 117 1.80 -11.75 -7.29
N LEU A 118 0.57 -11.96 -7.76
CA LEU A 118 0.28 -12.11 -9.20
C LEU A 118 0.48 -10.79 -9.95
N TYR A 119 0.16 -9.66 -9.34
CA TYR A 119 0.42 -8.32 -9.87
C TYR A 119 1.92 -8.08 -10.06
N ALA A 120 2.73 -8.38 -9.04
CA ALA A 120 4.17 -8.36 -9.11
C ALA A 120 4.71 -9.30 -10.20
N TYR A 121 4.12 -10.49 -10.38
CA TYR A 121 4.52 -11.37 -11.47
C TYR A 121 4.34 -10.70 -12.85
N PHE A 122 3.17 -10.13 -13.15
CA PHE A 122 2.95 -9.46 -14.44
C PHE A 122 3.82 -8.21 -14.64
N LEU A 123 3.96 -7.38 -13.60
CA LEU A 123 4.86 -6.23 -13.64
C LEU A 123 6.32 -6.64 -13.86
N SER A 124 6.80 -7.72 -13.23
CA SER A 124 8.16 -8.23 -13.46
C SER A 124 8.40 -8.68 -14.90
N GLN A 125 7.35 -9.07 -15.64
CA GLN A 125 7.44 -9.34 -17.08
C GLN A 125 7.54 -8.07 -17.93
N LYS A 126 7.20 -6.91 -17.40
CA LYS A 126 7.44 -5.60 -18.05
C LYS A 126 8.79 -5.03 -17.68
N ASN A 127 9.18 -5.15 -16.40
CA ASN A 127 10.36 -4.56 -15.78
C ASN A 127 11.67 -5.30 -16.15
N LYS A 128 11.95 -5.41 -17.46
CA LYS A 128 13.12 -6.11 -18.01
C LYS A 128 14.29 -5.14 -18.20
N GLY A 129 15.09 -4.93 -17.15
CA GLY A 129 16.33 -4.16 -17.25
C GLY A 129 17.37 -4.60 -16.22
N PRO A 130 18.66 -4.74 -16.60
CA PRO A 130 19.71 -5.13 -15.65
C PRO A 130 19.95 -4.07 -14.56
N MET A 131 19.57 -2.81 -14.78
CA MET A 131 19.59 -1.75 -13.77
C MET A 131 18.49 -1.89 -12.70
N LEU A 132 17.45 -2.68 -12.97
CA LEU A 132 16.35 -2.95 -12.03
C LEU A 132 16.64 -4.20 -11.17
N ALA A 133 17.59 -5.04 -11.59
CA ALA A 133 18.10 -6.16 -10.80
C ALA A 133 18.78 -5.62 -9.52
N GLY A 134 18.42 -6.18 -8.36
CA GLY A 134 18.85 -5.70 -7.05
C GLY A 134 18.09 -4.47 -6.53
N ALA A 135 17.52 -3.63 -7.38
CA ALA A 135 16.68 -2.50 -6.93
C ALA A 135 15.37 -3.00 -6.30
N ARG A 136 14.75 -4.01 -6.92
CA ARG A 136 13.61 -4.78 -6.38
C ARG A 136 13.91 -5.29 -4.97
N ASP A 137 14.97 -6.08 -4.84
CA ASP A 137 15.34 -6.73 -3.58
C ASP A 137 15.69 -5.71 -2.49
N THR A 138 16.24 -4.55 -2.89
CA THR A 138 16.51 -3.42 -1.98
C THR A 138 15.22 -2.80 -1.45
N LEU A 139 14.23 -2.54 -2.31
CA LEU A 139 12.92 -2.03 -1.88
C LEU A 139 12.19 -3.03 -0.99
N ILE A 140 12.13 -4.30 -1.39
CA ILE A 140 11.50 -5.37 -0.62
C ILE A 140 12.09 -5.40 0.80
N ARG A 141 13.42 -5.42 0.95
CA ARG A 141 14.09 -5.41 2.27
C ARG A 141 13.86 -4.14 3.08
N ILE A 142 13.67 -2.99 2.43
CA ILE A 142 13.31 -1.72 3.10
C ILE A 142 11.88 -1.81 3.64
N PHE A 143 10.93 -2.25 2.82
CA PHE A 143 9.51 -2.38 3.20
C PHE A 143 9.31 -3.45 4.29
N GLU A 144 10.05 -4.56 4.20
CA GLU A 144 10.10 -5.60 5.23
C GLU A 144 10.62 -5.08 6.57
N ALA A 145 11.69 -4.28 6.56
CA ALA A 145 12.24 -3.69 7.78
C ALA A 145 11.23 -2.73 8.44
N ILE A 146 10.52 -1.91 7.66
CA ILE A 146 9.43 -1.06 8.16
C ILE A 146 8.31 -1.94 8.72
N ASN A 147 7.80 -2.90 7.96
CA ASN A 147 6.72 -3.78 8.38
C ASN A 147 7.06 -4.58 9.65
N HIS A 148 8.30 -5.04 9.80
CA HIS A 148 8.74 -5.74 11.00
C HIS A 148 8.84 -4.81 12.22
N ILE A 149 9.40 -3.60 12.06
CA ILE A 149 9.45 -2.60 13.15
C ILE A 149 8.04 -2.27 13.65
N TYR A 150 7.14 -1.85 12.74
CA TYR A 150 5.78 -1.47 13.14
C TYR A 150 4.96 -2.68 13.60
N GLY A 151 5.24 -3.88 13.09
CA GLY A 151 4.71 -5.14 13.62
C GLY A 151 5.15 -5.39 15.06
N GLN A 152 6.42 -5.20 15.40
CA GLN A 152 6.89 -5.34 16.79
C GLN A 152 6.26 -4.28 17.72
N LEU A 153 6.14 -3.02 17.26
CA LEU A 153 5.50 -1.94 18.03
C LEU A 153 4.00 -2.18 18.31
N ASN A 154 3.31 -2.90 17.43
CA ASN A 154 1.87 -3.19 17.56
C ASN A 154 1.59 -4.62 18.08
N HIS A 155 2.59 -5.33 18.59
CA HIS A 155 2.50 -6.73 19.06
C HIS A 155 2.04 -7.74 17.99
N GLY A 156 2.31 -7.44 16.72
CA GLY A 156 1.99 -8.27 15.57
C GLY A 156 0.51 -8.17 15.16
N GLY A 157 -0.04 -9.30 14.69
CA GLY A 157 -1.37 -9.37 14.09
C GLY A 157 -1.32 -9.86 12.63
N THR A 158 -2.44 -10.36 12.12
CA THR A 158 -2.53 -10.96 10.77
C THR A 158 -2.13 -9.97 9.68
N TYR A 159 -2.52 -8.69 9.81
CA TYR A 159 -2.15 -7.60 8.92
C TYR A 159 -0.65 -7.59 8.56
N PHE A 160 0.23 -7.58 9.55
CA PHE A 160 1.69 -7.56 9.33
C PHE A 160 2.22 -8.85 8.67
N GLY A 161 1.54 -9.98 8.89
CA GLY A 161 1.82 -11.24 8.20
C GLY A 161 1.47 -11.17 6.72
N HIS A 162 0.24 -10.80 6.40
CA HIS A 162 -0.26 -10.60 5.03
C HIS A 162 0.55 -9.55 4.25
N GLN A 163 1.03 -8.51 4.94
CA GLN A 163 1.80 -7.44 4.32
C GLN A 163 3.12 -7.91 3.67
N TYR A 164 3.69 -9.05 4.08
CA TYR A 164 4.89 -9.63 3.42
C TYR A 164 4.63 -10.09 1.98
N SER A 165 3.41 -10.49 1.65
CA SER A 165 3.03 -10.82 0.27
C SER A 165 2.65 -9.57 -0.52
N ARG A 166 1.98 -8.61 0.14
CA ARG A 166 1.50 -7.35 -0.46
C ARG A 166 2.64 -6.40 -0.83
N LEU A 167 3.67 -6.31 0.01
CA LEU A 167 4.83 -5.46 -0.25
C LEU A 167 5.62 -5.86 -1.52
N ILE A 168 5.43 -7.09 -2.03
CA ILE A 168 6.02 -7.54 -3.30
C ILE A 168 5.35 -6.82 -4.48
N GLY A 169 4.01 -6.70 -4.45
CA GLY A 169 3.24 -5.89 -5.40
C GLY A 169 3.65 -4.42 -5.37
N ASN A 170 3.78 -3.85 -4.16
CA ASN A 170 4.19 -2.46 -3.98
C ASN A 170 5.62 -2.22 -4.46
N ALA A 171 6.57 -3.08 -4.10
CA ALA A 171 7.95 -2.96 -4.56
C ALA A 171 8.05 -3.07 -6.09
N GLU A 172 7.31 -3.99 -6.71
CA GLU A 172 7.38 -4.18 -8.16
C GLU A 172 6.73 -3.03 -8.94
N TYR A 173 5.64 -2.46 -8.43
CA TYR A 173 5.06 -1.24 -8.98
C TYR A 173 6.05 -0.08 -8.93
N GLU A 174 6.79 0.06 -7.83
CA GLU A 174 7.79 1.12 -7.71
C GLU A 174 9.02 0.92 -8.60
N ILE A 175 9.35 -0.33 -8.94
CA ILE A 175 10.34 -0.65 -9.97
C ILE A 175 9.83 -0.29 -11.38
N TYR A 176 8.53 -0.48 -11.65
CA TYR A 176 7.92 -0.03 -12.90
C TYR A 176 7.93 1.51 -13.02
N ILE A 177 7.55 2.24 -11.96
CA ILE A 177 7.61 3.70 -11.94
C ILE A 177 9.06 4.21 -12.10
N LEU A 178 10.05 3.51 -11.53
CA LEU A 178 11.46 3.82 -11.75
C LEU A 178 11.93 3.58 -13.21
N SER A 179 11.38 2.58 -13.91
CA SER A 179 11.77 2.30 -15.30
C SER A 179 11.16 3.28 -16.30
N GLU A 180 9.92 3.73 -16.07
CA GLU A 180 9.27 4.75 -16.91
C GLU A 180 9.80 6.16 -16.64
N GLU A 181 10.07 6.51 -15.36
CA GLU A 181 10.49 7.86 -14.96
C GLU A 181 11.89 7.94 -14.30
N PRO A 182 12.96 7.36 -14.89
CA PRO A 182 14.29 7.33 -14.26
C PRO A 182 14.88 8.73 -14.03
N GLY A 183 14.43 9.74 -14.79
CA GLY A 183 14.81 11.14 -14.60
C GLY A 183 14.20 11.78 -13.35
N TRP A 184 13.03 11.33 -12.90
CA TRP A 184 12.42 11.84 -11.67
C TRP A 184 13.27 11.50 -10.45
N PHE A 185 13.87 10.31 -10.45
CA PHE A 185 14.64 9.79 -9.31
C PHE A 185 16.15 10.06 -9.37
N LYS A 186 16.67 10.46 -10.52
CA LYS A 186 18.02 11.05 -10.65
C LYS A 186 18.01 12.47 -10.09
N LYS A 187 18.26 12.59 -8.78
CA LYS A 187 18.48 13.87 -8.09
C LYS A 187 19.95 13.99 -7.70
N ASP A 188 20.58 15.09 -8.11
CA ASP A 188 22.01 15.33 -7.89
C ASP A 188 22.34 15.88 -6.49
N TYR A 189 21.33 16.17 -5.67
CA TYR A 189 21.53 16.69 -4.32
C TYR A 189 21.76 15.57 -3.28
N PRO A 190 22.65 15.76 -2.28
CA PRO A 190 22.85 14.79 -1.22
C PRO A 190 21.61 14.58 -0.35
N ILE A 191 21.24 13.32 -0.12
CA ILE A 191 20.10 12.96 0.74
C ILE A 191 20.44 12.81 2.23
N VAL A 192 21.71 12.93 2.62
CA VAL A 192 22.23 12.54 3.95
C VAL A 192 21.43 13.15 5.10
N ALA A 193 21.19 14.46 5.08
CA ALA A 193 20.43 15.14 6.14
C ALA A 193 18.93 14.78 6.16
N GLN A 194 18.35 14.47 5.00
CA GLN A 194 16.95 14.06 4.89
C GLN A 194 16.77 12.62 5.40
N LYS A 195 17.71 11.74 5.04
CA LYS A 195 17.80 10.36 5.51
C LYS A 195 18.01 10.30 7.02
N ALA A 196 18.94 11.08 7.57
CA ALA A 196 19.17 11.15 9.02
C ALA A 196 17.86 11.46 9.77
N LYS A 197 17.16 12.55 9.41
CA LYS A 197 15.85 12.89 10.00
C LYS A 197 14.79 11.79 9.92
N PHE A 198 14.76 11.03 8.82
CA PHE A 198 13.81 9.93 8.64
C PHE A 198 14.15 8.73 9.54
N ILE A 199 15.43 8.38 9.65
CA ILE A 199 15.91 7.32 10.54
C ILE A 199 15.75 7.73 12.02
N ASP A 200 15.98 8.99 12.34
CA ASP A 200 15.85 9.53 13.70
C ASP A 200 14.38 9.58 14.15
N LEU A 201 13.43 9.89 13.25
CA LEU A 201 11.98 9.79 13.50
C LEU A 201 11.58 8.37 13.94
N ILE A 202 11.96 7.35 13.16
CA ILE A 202 11.61 5.95 13.48
C ILE A 202 12.32 5.50 14.76
N ARG A 203 13.57 5.92 15.01
CA ARG A 203 14.28 5.63 16.27
C ARG A 203 13.60 6.26 17.48
N GLN A 204 13.10 7.49 17.33
CA GLN A 204 12.37 8.19 18.38
C GLN A 204 11.07 7.44 18.69
N GLN A 205 10.26 7.10 17.68
CA GLN A 205 9.03 6.31 17.87
C GLN A 205 9.30 4.94 18.53
N ILE A 206 10.33 4.20 18.08
CA ILE A 206 10.78 2.95 18.74
C ILE A 206 11.12 3.17 20.23
N THR A 207 11.70 4.32 20.57
CA THR A 207 12.11 4.64 21.94
C THR A 207 10.90 4.98 22.80
N ASP A 208 10.00 5.81 22.29
CA ASP A 208 8.85 6.35 23.00
C ASP A 208 7.79 5.27 23.25
N GLU A 209 7.37 4.55 22.20
CA GLU A 209 6.38 3.47 22.29
C GLU A 209 6.82 2.38 23.28
N VAL A 210 8.04 1.86 23.13
CA VAL A 210 8.57 0.83 24.06
C VAL A 210 8.75 1.36 25.48
N SER A 211 8.92 2.67 25.67
CA SER A 211 8.99 3.25 27.02
C SER A 211 7.66 3.14 27.76
N VAL A 212 6.53 3.36 27.06
CA VAL A 212 5.16 3.35 27.63
C VAL A 212 4.43 2.01 27.51
N ASP A 213 4.91 1.11 26.66
CA ASP A 213 4.41 -0.26 26.47
C ASP A 213 4.21 -1.01 27.80
N ASN A 214 2.99 -1.52 28.04
CA ASN A 214 2.65 -2.25 29.26
C ASN A 214 2.60 -3.78 29.07
N TYR A 215 2.75 -4.27 27.84
CA TYR A 215 2.84 -5.70 27.52
C TYR A 215 4.27 -6.23 27.72
N LEU A 216 5.28 -5.38 27.56
CA LEU A 216 6.68 -5.69 27.92
C LEU A 216 6.89 -5.52 29.43
N LEU A 217 6.89 -6.65 30.14
CA LEU A 217 6.70 -6.75 31.60
C LEU A 217 7.91 -6.28 32.43
N GLY A 218 9.03 -5.93 31.79
CA GLY A 218 10.19 -5.38 32.50
C GLY A 218 11.25 -4.72 31.62
N PRO A 219 12.21 -4.00 32.24
CA PRO A 219 13.24 -3.24 31.52
C PRO A 219 14.09 -4.08 30.56
N GLY A 220 14.34 -5.36 30.88
CA GLY A 220 15.11 -6.27 30.02
C GLY A 220 14.39 -6.63 28.72
N GLU A 221 13.07 -6.86 28.77
CA GLU A 221 12.24 -7.10 27.58
C GLU A 221 12.16 -5.85 26.71
N LYS A 222 11.91 -4.69 27.34
CA LYS A 222 11.94 -3.37 26.70
C LYS A 222 13.29 -3.06 26.05
N GLN A 223 14.40 -3.50 26.63
CA GLN A 223 15.73 -3.35 26.03
C GLN A 223 15.90 -4.29 24.84
N LYS A 224 15.47 -5.55 24.95
CA LYS A 224 15.57 -6.55 23.89
C LYS A 224 14.76 -6.15 22.65
N ALA A 225 13.50 -5.73 22.83
CA ALA A 225 12.64 -5.26 21.73
C ALA A 225 13.27 -4.08 20.97
N ARG A 226 13.76 -3.06 21.70
CA ARG A 226 14.50 -1.93 21.10
C ARG A 226 15.75 -2.37 20.34
N GLN A 227 16.49 -3.35 20.84
CA GLN A 227 17.68 -3.90 20.16
C GLN A 227 17.34 -4.72 18.91
N GLU A 228 16.17 -5.33 18.82
CA GLU A 228 15.71 -6.03 17.62
C GLU A 228 15.30 -5.03 16.55
N MET A 229 14.38 -4.10 16.86
CA MET A 229 13.97 -3.05 15.93
C MET A 229 15.12 -2.15 15.47
N GLN A 230 16.09 -1.82 16.34
CA GLN A 230 17.26 -1.03 15.93
C GLN A 230 18.12 -1.76 14.89
N LYS A 231 18.22 -3.10 14.92
CA LYS A 231 18.95 -3.86 13.87
C LYS A 231 18.28 -3.73 12.52
N ASP A 232 16.95 -3.74 12.46
CA ASP A 232 16.21 -3.59 11.21
C ASP A 232 16.24 -2.15 10.71
N LEU A 233 16.18 -1.17 11.62
CA LEU A 233 16.39 0.23 11.31
C LEU A 233 17.82 0.47 10.76
N ASP A 234 18.84 -0.18 11.31
CA ASP A 234 20.22 -0.09 10.83
C ASP A 234 20.42 -0.75 9.45
N LYS A 235 19.79 -1.91 9.20
CA LYS A 235 19.74 -2.53 7.87
C LYS A 235 19.07 -1.60 6.85
N MET A 236 17.90 -1.08 7.17
CA MET A 236 17.17 -0.14 6.30
C MET A 236 17.99 1.12 6.04
N ASN A 237 18.62 1.69 7.09
CA ASN A 237 19.52 2.82 6.99
C ASN A 237 20.69 2.52 6.02
N ALA A 238 21.28 1.33 6.03
CA ALA A 238 22.31 0.95 5.06
C ALA A 238 21.79 0.86 3.62
N LEU A 239 20.58 0.34 3.42
CA LEU A 239 19.96 0.15 2.09
C LEU A 239 19.49 1.47 1.43
N ILE A 240 19.05 2.47 2.21
CA ILE A 240 18.65 3.77 1.70
C ILE A 240 19.89 4.56 1.24
N THR A 241 20.31 4.34 0.00
CA THR A 241 21.54 4.90 -0.59
C THR A 241 21.31 6.12 -1.47
N ASN A 242 20.08 6.36 -1.94
CA ASN A 242 19.75 7.41 -2.90
C ASN A 242 18.32 7.96 -2.69
N TYR A 243 17.96 8.99 -3.46
CA TYR A 243 16.68 9.68 -3.36
C TYR A 243 15.46 8.77 -3.64
N PHE A 244 15.57 7.81 -4.56
CA PHE A 244 14.51 6.83 -4.84
C PHE A 244 14.16 6.05 -3.57
N TYR A 245 15.14 5.35 -2.98
CA TYR A 245 14.91 4.52 -1.80
C TYR A 245 14.42 5.34 -0.60
N LEU A 246 14.91 6.57 -0.40
CA LEU A 246 14.43 7.44 0.68
C LEU A 246 12.97 7.86 0.47
N THR A 247 12.60 8.24 -0.75
CA THR A 247 11.23 8.62 -1.09
C THR A 247 10.28 7.44 -0.93
N LYS A 248 10.66 6.24 -1.41
CA LYS A 248 9.79 5.06 -1.35
C LYS A 248 9.68 4.46 0.05
N ALA A 249 10.75 4.49 0.86
CA ALA A 249 10.66 4.16 2.28
C ALA A 249 9.65 5.05 3.03
N ARG A 250 9.61 6.35 2.71
CA ARG A 250 8.66 7.31 3.31
C ARG A 250 7.23 7.08 2.85
N SER A 251 7.00 6.94 1.54
CA SER A 251 5.68 6.62 0.99
C SER A 251 5.09 5.39 1.65
N PHE A 252 5.80 4.25 1.57
CA PHE A 252 5.35 3.00 2.16
C PHE A 252 5.07 3.13 3.67
N LEU A 253 5.89 3.89 4.40
CA LEU A 253 5.65 4.16 5.82
C LEU A 253 4.32 4.89 6.05
N TYR A 254 4.12 6.06 5.42
CA TYR A 254 2.94 6.90 5.64
C TYR A 254 1.64 6.34 5.04
N GLU A 255 1.74 5.49 4.02
CA GLU A 255 0.61 4.85 3.36
C GLU A 255 0.08 3.64 4.15
N ASN A 256 0.91 3.00 4.99
CA ASN A 256 0.57 1.74 5.67
C ASN A 256 0.54 1.82 7.19
N TYR A 257 1.16 2.83 7.82
CA TYR A 257 1.26 2.94 9.28
C TYR A 257 0.99 4.38 9.74
N ASP A 258 0.29 4.53 10.86
CA ASP A 258 0.09 5.84 11.49
C ASP A 258 1.40 6.32 12.14
N VAL A 259 1.91 7.44 11.66
CA VAL A 259 3.17 8.06 12.11
C VAL A 259 2.89 9.52 12.38
N GLN A 260 2.81 9.84 13.67
CA GLN A 260 2.45 11.15 14.22
C GLN A 260 3.68 12.03 14.47
#